data_AF-A0A956QGE8-F1
#
_entry.id   AF-A0A956QGE8-F1
#
_cell.length_a   1.000
_cell.length_b   1.000
_cell.length_c   1.000
_cell.angle_alpha   90.00
_cell.angle_beta   90.00
_cell.angle_gamma   90.00
#
_symmetry.space_group_name_H-M   'P 1'
#
loop_
_entity.id
_entity.type
_entity.pdbx_description
1 polymer ?
#
loop_
_entity_poly.entity_id
_entity_poly.type
_entity_poly.pdbx_seq_one_letter_code
_entity_poly.pdbx_strand_id
1 'polypeptide(L)'
;MEVRSDRCLFAAGRLAEASKIPVEGHLLLRENVATCLHQLKDEFVERLADSSEPLFTMRGGFSAGDMRWTHKVFRELEKPYSDAQVFERVGELQGKAEAVVAELMSRHQPYPCTFFITGSLLKGRFGANSDLDLVCGTEKPQGSEPHGDVSVQLTNDGESRARAFGAYQQVKAGQLNLLEHFTHGLESKGYRIEGKTVVAPETVVREQEVVPQSGMIWSFADLP
;
A
#
# COMPACT_ATOMS: atom_id res chain seq x y z
N MET A 1 9.34 16.53 -6.51
CA MET A 1 8.73 15.46 -5.70
C MET A 1 8.19 14.33 -6.58
N GLU A 2 7.59 14.64 -7.74
CA GLU A 2 7.12 13.65 -8.74
C GLU A 2 8.20 12.66 -9.21
N VAL A 3 9.41 13.12 -9.54
CA VAL A 3 10.48 12.26 -10.11
C VAL A 3 10.82 11.04 -9.25
N ARG A 4 10.85 11.20 -7.91
CA ARG A 4 11.12 10.09 -6.99
C ARG A 4 9.95 9.10 -6.94
N SER A 5 8.72 9.56 -7.10
CA SER A 5 7.53 8.72 -7.13
C SER A 5 7.52 7.84 -8.39
N ASP A 6 7.82 8.42 -9.55
CA ASP A 6 7.85 7.71 -10.83
C ASP A 6 8.96 6.64 -10.85
N ARG A 7 10.14 6.97 -10.30
CA ARG A 7 11.25 6.03 -10.22
C ARG A 7 10.94 4.85 -9.28
N CYS A 8 10.29 5.10 -8.14
CA CYS A 8 9.85 4.02 -7.25
C CYS A 8 8.80 3.13 -7.92
N LEU A 9 7.85 3.72 -8.66
CA LEU A 9 6.85 2.99 -9.43
C LEU A 9 7.47 2.16 -10.56
N PHE A 10 8.51 2.66 -11.21
CA PHE A 10 9.27 1.93 -12.22
C PHE A 10 10.03 0.75 -11.60
N ALA A 11 10.77 0.98 -10.51
CA ALA A 11 11.49 -0.07 -9.78
C ALA A 11 10.53 -1.15 -9.22
N ALA A 12 9.35 -0.76 -8.72
CA ALA A 12 8.32 -1.69 -8.31
C ALA A 12 7.82 -2.56 -9.47
N GLY A 13 7.64 -1.98 -10.67
CA GLY A 13 7.31 -2.73 -11.89
C GLY A 13 8.38 -3.76 -12.25
N ARG A 14 9.66 -3.37 -12.19
CA ARG A 14 10.81 -4.27 -12.43
C ARG A 14 10.84 -5.45 -11.44
N LEU A 15 10.55 -5.20 -10.17
CA LEU A 15 10.46 -6.24 -9.15
C LEU A 15 9.29 -7.20 -9.39
N ALA A 16 8.13 -6.67 -9.78
CA ALA A 16 6.96 -7.46 -10.13
C ALA A 16 7.24 -8.36 -11.35
N GLU A 17 7.84 -7.79 -12.41
CA GLU A 17 8.23 -8.52 -13.61
C GLU A 17 9.23 -9.65 -13.31
N ALA A 18 10.28 -9.36 -12.55
CA ALA A 18 11.25 -10.38 -12.12
C ALA A 18 10.63 -11.47 -11.23
N SER A 19 9.55 -11.15 -10.52
CA SER A 19 8.74 -12.09 -9.74
C SER A 19 7.64 -12.78 -10.54
N LYS A 20 7.55 -12.51 -11.86
CA LYS A 20 6.52 -13.04 -12.78
C LYS A 20 5.09 -12.65 -12.38
N ILE A 21 4.93 -11.48 -11.78
CA ILE A 21 3.62 -10.92 -11.41
C ILE A 21 3.14 -10.04 -12.56
N PRO A 22 1.92 -10.27 -13.10
CA PRO A 22 1.39 -9.45 -14.18
C PRO A 22 1.08 -8.03 -13.69
N VAL A 23 1.25 -7.04 -14.57
CA VAL A 23 0.91 -5.64 -14.26
C VAL A 23 -0.60 -5.43 -14.17
N GLU A 24 -1.35 -6.09 -15.05
CA GLU A 24 -2.80 -6.00 -15.10
C GLU A 24 -3.42 -6.58 -13.81
N GLY A 25 -4.34 -5.82 -13.22
CA GLY A 25 -5.03 -6.19 -11.99
C GLY A 25 -4.16 -6.23 -10.73
N HIS A 26 -2.94 -5.68 -10.74
CA HIS A 26 -2.02 -5.63 -9.59
C HIS A 26 -1.49 -4.21 -9.34
N LEU A 27 -2.28 -3.19 -9.67
CA LEU A 27 -1.84 -1.80 -9.53
C LEU A 27 -1.62 -1.43 -8.06
N LEU A 28 -2.49 -1.91 -7.16
CA LEU A 28 -2.36 -1.65 -5.72
C LEU A 28 -1.11 -2.32 -5.14
N LEU A 29 -0.80 -3.54 -5.57
CA LEU A 29 0.43 -4.22 -5.18
C LEU A 29 1.65 -3.40 -5.60
N ARG A 30 1.71 -2.97 -6.86
CA ARG A 30 2.81 -2.16 -7.40
C ARG A 30 2.95 -0.83 -6.65
N GLU A 31 1.85 -0.13 -6.41
CA GLU A 31 1.81 1.12 -5.64
C GLU A 31 2.31 0.93 -4.20
N ASN A 32 1.92 -0.17 -3.55
CA ASN A 32 2.35 -0.50 -2.19
C ASN A 32 3.83 -0.86 -2.12
N VAL A 33 4.36 -1.59 -3.11
CA VAL A 33 5.80 -1.85 -3.24
C VAL A 33 6.55 -0.54 -3.48
N ALA A 34 6.08 0.30 -4.41
CA ALA A 34 6.68 1.60 -4.69
C ALA A 34 6.72 2.51 -3.44
N THR A 35 5.65 2.50 -2.65
CA THR A 35 5.60 3.22 -1.38
C THR A 35 6.67 2.74 -0.40
N CYS A 36 6.93 1.43 -0.33
CA CYS A 36 7.98 0.87 0.53
C CYS A 36 9.37 1.26 0.02
N LEU A 37 9.59 1.21 -1.31
CA LEU A 37 10.83 1.66 -1.92
C LEU A 37 11.10 3.15 -1.69
N HIS A 38 10.05 3.97 -1.64
CA HIS A 38 10.17 5.39 -1.32
C HIS A 38 10.77 5.64 0.07
N GLN A 39 10.76 4.66 0.97
CA GLN A 39 11.35 4.76 2.31
C GLN A 39 12.82 4.34 2.36
N LEU A 40 13.37 3.85 1.25
CA LEU A 40 14.78 3.49 1.11
C LEU A 40 15.58 4.68 0.55
N LYS A 41 16.91 4.59 0.65
CA LYS A 41 17.85 5.55 0.07
C LYS A 41 17.67 5.67 -1.44
N ASP A 42 17.76 6.89 -1.97
CA ASP A 42 17.53 7.16 -3.40
C ASP A 42 18.55 6.42 -4.28
N GLU A 43 19.82 6.40 -3.88
CA GLU A 43 20.89 5.72 -4.64
C GLU A 43 20.68 4.20 -4.69
N PHE A 44 19.96 3.64 -3.71
CA PHE A 44 19.57 2.24 -3.75
C PHE A 44 18.43 2.00 -4.75
N VAL A 45 17.40 2.86 -4.74
CA VAL A 45 16.27 2.75 -5.68
C VAL A 45 16.73 2.96 -7.12
N GLU A 46 17.68 3.87 -7.36
CA GLU A 46 18.29 4.08 -8.67
C GLU A 46 19.00 2.82 -9.18
N ARG A 47 19.89 2.25 -8.37
CA ARG A 47 20.56 0.99 -8.71
C ARG A 47 19.59 -0.15 -8.93
N LEU A 48 18.52 -0.22 -8.14
CA LEU A 48 17.48 -1.24 -8.29
C LEU A 48 16.75 -1.10 -9.64
N ALA A 49 16.39 0.13 -10.02
CA ALA A 49 15.72 0.42 -11.28
C ALA A 49 16.59 0.07 -12.49
N ASP A 50 17.91 0.28 -12.42
CA ASP A 50 18.84 0.00 -13.52
C ASP A 50 19.41 -1.42 -13.49
N SER A 51 19.13 -2.21 -12.44
CA SER A 51 19.70 -3.54 -12.26
C SER A 51 19.12 -4.57 -13.24
N SER A 52 19.99 -5.38 -13.86
CA SER A 52 19.60 -6.57 -14.62
C SER A 52 19.04 -7.70 -13.75
N GLU A 53 19.34 -7.69 -12.44
CA GLU A 53 18.89 -8.67 -11.46
C GLU A 53 18.20 -7.98 -10.27
N PRO A 54 17.01 -7.38 -10.47
CA PRO A 54 16.41 -6.50 -9.47
C PRO A 54 16.08 -7.23 -8.16
N LEU A 55 15.71 -8.52 -8.19
CA LEU A 55 15.49 -9.31 -6.98
C LEU A 55 16.78 -9.54 -6.17
N PHE A 56 17.91 -9.74 -6.85
CA PHE A 56 19.20 -9.87 -6.19
C PHE A 56 19.60 -8.53 -5.57
N THR A 57 19.47 -7.43 -6.32
CA THR A 57 19.73 -6.07 -5.81
C THR A 57 18.84 -5.73 -4.62
N MET A 58 17.58 -6.14 -4.64
CA MET A 58 16.63 -5.91 -3.54
C MET A 58 17.13 -6.48 -2.21
N ARG A 59 17.88 -7.58 -2.21
CA ARG A 59 18.49 -8.16 -1.00
C ARG A 59 19.49 -7.21 -0.34
N GLY A 60 20.10 -6.29 -1.08
CA GLY A 60 20.94 -5.22 -0.53
C GLY A 60 20.16 -4.17 0.27
N GLY A 61 18.83 -4.14 0.15
CA GLY A 61 17.95 -3.15 0.75
C GLY A 61 17.99 -3.09 2.27
N PHE A 62 18.44 -4.14 2.96
CA PHE A 62 18.57 -4.18 4.43
C PHE A 62 19.55 -3.12 4.98
N SER A 63 20.48 -2.63 4.16
CA SER A 63 21.41 -1.55 4.51
C SER A 63 21.01 -0.17 3.95
N ALA A 64 19.91 -0.14 3.18
CA ALA A 64 19.46 1.03 2.44
C ALA A 64 18.38 1.83 3.18
N GLY A 65 17.98 1.42 4.38
CA GLY A 65 16.95 2.09 5.18
C GLY A 65 16.55 1.24 6.38
N ASP A 66 15.39 1.55 6.98
CA ASP A 66 14.80 0.69 8.00
C ASP A 66 14.43 -0.68 7.37
N MET A 67 14.97 -1.75 7.96
CA MET A 67 14.79 -3.14 7.50
C MET A 67 13.32 -3.52 7.33
N ARG A 68 12.41 -2.89 8.08
CA ARG A 68 10.96 -3.17 7.98
C ARG A 68 10.42 -2.96 6.56
N TRP A 69 10.95 -1.99 5.81
CA TRP A 69 10.47 -1.68 4.46
C TRP A 69 10.92 -2.72 3.46
N THR A 70 12.17 -3.18 3.58
CA THR A 70 12.71 -4.29 2.80
C THR A 70 11.94 -5.59 3.08
N HIS A 71 11.67 -5.91 4.34
CA HIS A 71 10.81 -7.05 4.70
C HIS A 71 9.42 -6.93 4.10
N LYS A 72 8.81 -5.74 4.14
CA LYS A 72 7.48 -5.53 3.56
C LYS A 72 7.49 -5.77 2.05
N VAL A 73 8.49 -5.28 1.31
CA VAL A 73 8.63 -5.55 -0.13
C VAL A 73 8.70 -7.05 -0.39
N PHE A 74 9.56 -7.80 0.30
CA PHE A 74 9.66 -9.25 0.11
C PHE A 74 8.34 -9.96 0.42
N ARG A 75 7.68 -9.62 1.53
CA ARG A 75 6.37 -10.18 1.88
C ARG A 75 5.33 -9.98 0.78
N GLU A 76 5.26 -8.77 0.21
CA GLU A 76 4.29 -8.50 -0.86
C GLU A 76 4.63 -9.25 -2.16
N LEU A 77 5.92 -9.46 -2.47
CA LEU A 77 6.35 -10.22 -3.65
C LEU A 77 6.24 -11.74 -3.47
N GLU A 78 6.40 -12.26 -2.25
CA GLU A 78 6.24 -13.68 -1.92
C GLU A 78 4.77 -14.11 -1.92
N LYS A 79 3.87 -13.21 -1.51
CA LYS A 79 2.42 -13.44 -1.51
C LYS A 79 1.70 -12.32 -2.25
N PRO A 80 1.85 -12.26 -3.59
CA PRO A 80 1.25 -11.22 -4.40
C PRO A 80 -0.29 -11.31 -4.35
N TYR A 81 -0.94 -10.16 -4.53
CA TYR A 81 -2.39 -10.05 -4.59
C TYR A 81 -2.82 -9.15 -5.72
N SER A 82 -3.99 -9.47 -6.26
CA SER A 82 -4.71 -8.63 -7.22
C SER A 82 -5.50 -7.52 -6.52
N ASP A 83 -5.88 -6.50 -7.29
CA ASP A 83 -6.72 -5.40 -6.84
C ASP A 83 -8.08 -5.92 -6.33
N ALA A 84 -8.66 -6.90 -7.02
CA ALA A 84 -9.91 -7.55 -6.61
C ALA A 84 -9.81 -8.22 -5.22
N GLN A 85 -8.68 -8.87 -4.93
CA GLN A 85 -8.43 -9.47 -3.60
C GLN A 85 -8.31 -8.40 -2.51
N VAL A 86 -7.86 -7.17 -2.83
CA VAL A 86 -7.88 -6.06 -1.86
C VAL A 86 -9.33 -5.67 -1.52
N PHE A 87 -10.21 -5.55 -2.52
CA PHE A 87 -11.62 -5.24 -2.27
C PHE A 87 -12.33 -6.33 -1.47
N GLU A 88 -12.05 -7.60 -1.75
CA GLU A 88 -12.56 -8.73 -0.97
C GLU A 88 -12.08 -8.66 0.47
N ARG A 89 -10.79 -8.38 0.68
CA ARG A 89 -10.22 -8.23 2.01
C ARG A 89 -10.84 -7.07 2.79
N VAL A 90 -11.06 -5.91 2.16
CA VAL A 90 -11.75 -4.78 2.81
C VAL A 90 -13.17 -5.17 3.24
N GLY A 91 -13.88 -5.95 2.41
CA GLY A 91 -15.19 -6.51 2.75
C GLY A 91 -15.15 -7.47 3.93
N GLU A 92 -14.18 -8.38 3.98
CA GLU A 92 -13.99 -9.29 5.13
C GLU A 92 -13.70 -8.53 6.43
N LEU A 93 -12.86 -7.50 6.35
CA LEU A 93 -12.48 -6.68 7.50
C LEU A 93 -13.64 -5.84 8.03
N GLN A 94 -14.62 -5.48 7.19
CA GLN A 94 -15.79 -4.73 7.63
C GLN A 94 -16.51 -5.47 8.76
N GLY A 95 -16.87 -6.74 8.55
CA GLY A 95 -17.58 -7.54 9.55
C GLY A 95 -16.75 -7.81 10.79
N LYS A 96 -15.43 -8.05 10.63
CA LYS A 96 -14.51 -8.23 11.77
C LYS A 96 -14.39 -6.96 12.61
N ALA A 97 -14.26 -5.80 11.97
CA ALA A 97 -14.12 -4.52 12.65
C ALA A 97 -15.41 -4.15 13.40
N GLU A 98 -16.58 -4.39 12.81
CA GLU A 98 -17.88 -4.19 13.47
C GLU A 98 -18.02 -5.07 14.72
N ALA A 99 -17.63 -6.35 14.64
CA ALA A 99 -17.65 -7.25 15.78
C ALA A 99 -16.72 -6.77 16.91
N VAL A 100 -15.50 -6.35 16.58
CA VAL A 100 -14.53 -5.81 17.54
C VAL A 100 -15.03 -4.52 18.19
N VAL A 101 -15.61 -3.60 17.42
CA VAL A 101 -16.21 -2.36 17.95
C VAL A 101 -17.36 -2.66 18.90
N ALA A 102 -18.26 -3.58 18.54
CA ALA A 102 -19.36 -3.99 19.40
C ALA A 102 -18.88 -4.63 20.71
N GLU A 103 -17.87 -5.49 20.62
CA GLU A 103 -17.24 -6.12 21.78
C GLU A 103 -16.63 -5.08 22.74
N LEU A 104 -15.85 -4.14 22.21
CA LEU A 104 -15.23 -3.08 23.00
C LEU A 104 -16.27 -2.18 23.66
N MET A 105 -17.33 -1.82 22.93
CA MET A 105 -18.44 -1.07 23.51
C MET A 105 -19.12 -1.82 24.66
N SER A 106 -19.31 -3.13 24.54
CA SER A 106 -19.90 -3.94 25.61
C SER A 106 -18.99 -4.04 26.82
N ARG A 107 -17.68 -4.20 26.60
CA ARG A 107 -16.70 -4.44 27.67
C ARG A 107 -16.38 -3.19 28.48
N HIS A 108 -16.33 -2.04 27.81
CA HIS A 108 -15.98 -0.77 28.44
C HIS A 108 -17.19 -0.03 29.03
N GLN A 109 -18.38 -0.64 29.09
CA GLN A 109 -19.50 -0.03 29.81
C GLN A 109 -19.14 0.23 31.28
N PRO A 110 -19.58 1.38 31.86
CA PRO A 110 -20.43 2.42 31.26
C PRO A 110 -19.68 3.53 30.51
N TYR A 111 -18.39 3.40 30.24
CA TYR A 111 -17.56 4.46 29.67
C TYR A 111 -17.79 4.60 28.15
N PRO A 112 -17.99 5.84 27.64
CA PRO A 112 -18.15 6.06 26.22
C PRO A 112 -16.87 5.68 25.47
N CYS A 113 -17.03 5.01 24.33
CA CYS A 113 -15.94 4.70 23.43
C CYS A 113 -16.02 5.59 22.18
N THR A 114 -14.87 6.08 21.73
CA THR A 114 -14.72 6.80 20.46
C THR A 114 -13.77 6.03 19.56
N PHE A 115 -14.14 5.86 18.28
CA PHE A 115 -13.37 5.03 17.35
C PHE A 115 -12.81 5.88 16.22
N PHE A 116 -11.57 5.58 15.85
CA PHE A 116 -10.89 6.20 14.73
C PHE A 116 -10.27 5.12 13.84
N ILE A 117 -10.52 5.20 12.55
CA ILE A 117 -9.79 4.42 11.55
C ILE A 117 -8.50 5.17 11.24
N THR A 118 -7.40 4.46 11.09
CA THR A 118 -6.09 5.06 10.76
C THR A 118 -5.33 4.21 9.73
N GLY A 119 -4.08 4.55 9.48
CA GLY A 119 -3.15 3.65 8.81
C GLY A 119 -3.31 3.58 7.30
N SER A 120 -3.04 2.40 6.74
CA SER A 120 -2.88 2.22 5.29
C SER A 120 -4.20 2.28 4.51
N LEU A 121 -5.33 1.98 5.15
CA LEU A 121 -6.66 2.01 4.53
C LEU A 121 -7.01 3.42 4.04
N LEU A 122 -6.93 4.40 4.95
CA LEU A 122 -7.25 5.80 4.64
C LEU A 122 -6.28 6.44 3.65
N LYS A 123 -5.07 5.89 3.52
CA LYS A 123 -4.02 6.41 2.65
C LYS A 123 -4.07 5.80 1.25
N GLY A 124 -5.08 5.00 0.91
CA GLY A 124 -5.15 4.31 -0.38
C GLY A 124 -3.92 3.43 -0.63
N ARG A 125 -3.42 2.77 0.43
CA ARG A 125 -2.21 1.91 0.42
C ARG A 125 -2.50 0.56 1.09
N PHE A 126 -3.76 0.17 1.10
CA PHE A 126 -4.20 -1.10 1.67
C PHE A 126 -3.86 -2.24 0.70
N GLY A 127 -3.41 -3.36 1.24
CA GLY A 127 -3.16 -4.59 0.49
C GLY A 127 -3.96 -5.75 1.04
N ALA A 128 -4.06 -6.84 0.28
CA ALA A 128 -4.81 -8.03 0.73
C ALA A 128 -4.17 -8.70 1.97
N ASN A 129 -2.89 -8.43 2.23
CA ASN A 129 -2.16 -8.91 3.40
C ASN A 129 -2.10 -7.89 4.56
N SER A 130 -2.82 -6.76 4.45
CA SER A 130 -2.85 -5.74 5.50
C SER A 130 -3.82 -6.09 6.63
N ASP A 131 -3.46 -5.65 7.82
CA ASP A 131 -4.31 -5.48 9.00
C ASP A 131 -5.03 -4.13 8.98
N LEU A 132 -6.16 -4.04 9.67
CA LEU A 132 -6.88 -2.80 9.88
C LEU A 132 -6.41 -2.12 11.17
N ASP A 133 -5.97 -0.87 11.08
CA ASP A 133 -5.55 -0.07 12.23
C ASP A 133 -6.72 0.75 12.80
N LEU A 134 -7.12 0.47 14.04
CA LEU A 134 -8.11 1.23 14.79
C LEU A 134 -7.51 1.84 16.07
N VAL A 135 -7.99 3.02 16.43
CA VAL A 135 -7.77 3.63 17.75
C VAL A 135 -9.12 3.70 18.45
N CYS A 136 -9.16 3.25 19.71
CA CYS A 136 -10.32 3.34 20.57
C CYS A 136 -10.00 4.24 21.77
N GLY A 137 -10.65 5.40 21.83
CA GLY A 137 -10.61 6.31 22.97
C GLY A 137 -11.61 5.87 24.05
N THR A 138 -11.13 5.59 25.26
CA THR A 138 -11.91 5.20 26.44
C THR A 138 -11.22 5.65 27.74
N GLU A 139 -11.98 5.96 28.79
CA GLU A 139 -11.43 6.43 30.08
C GLU A 139 -10.58 5.39 30.81
N LYS A 140 -10.75 4.10 30.51
CA LYS A 140 -9.98 2.99 31.11
C LYS A 140 -9.31 2.14 30.02
N PRO A 141 -8.21 2.62 29.42
CA PRO A 141 -7.51 1.85 28.40
C PRO A 141 -6.84 0.62 29.02
N GLN A 142 -7.02 -0.54 28.40
CA GLN A 142 -6.35 -1.79 28.78
C GLN A 142 -5.38 -2.23 27.68
N GLY A 143 -4.31 -1.46 27.46
CA GLY A 143 -3.23 -1.81 26.53
C GLY A 143 -3.62 -1.92 25.06
N SER A 144 -2.76 -2.50 24.24
CA SER A 144 -3.05 -2.86 22.84
C SER A 144 -3.55 -4.31 22.79
N GLU A 145 -4.68 -4.55 22.14
CA GLU A 145 -5.23 -5.89 21.98
C GLU A 145 -5.18 -6.30 20.50
N PRO A 146 -4.48 -7.40 20.16
CA PRO A 146 -4.53 -7.95 18.82
C PRO A 146 -5.86 -8.69 18.62
N HIS A 147 -6.77 -8.14 17.81
CA HIS A 147 -7.99 -8.83 17.37
C HIS A 147 -7.75 -9.51 16.00
N GLY A 148 -6.64 -10.25 15.91
CA GLY A 148 -6.19 -10.90 14.68
C GLY A 148 -5.89 -9.90 13.57
N ASP A 149 -6.80 -9.80 12.61
CA ASP A 149 -6.67 -8.94 11.42
C ASP A 149 -7.06 -7.48 11.68
N VAL A 150 -7.59 -7.17 12.87
CA VAL A 150 -7.93 -5.83 13.32
C VAL A 150 -7.04 -5.49 14.52
N SER A 151 -6.17 -4.50 14.35
CA SER A 151 -5.27 -4.02 15.39
C SER A 151 -5.90 -2.82 16.09
N VAL A 152 -6.20 -2.95 17.39
CA VAL A 152 -6.82 -1.87 18.16
C VAL A 152 -5.88 -1.32 19.22
N GLN A 153 -5.71 -0.01 19.23
CA GLN A 153 -5.00 0.70 20.28
C GLN A 153 -5.98 1.40 21.21
N LEU A 154 -6.07 0.94 22.45
CA LEU A 154 -6.88 1.59 23.49
C LEU A 154 -6.08 2.74 24.12
N THR A 155 -6.73 3.89 24.29
CA THR A 155 -6.11 5.08 24.89
C THR A 155 -7.16 5.94 25.59
N ASN A 156 -6.74 6.77 26.54
CA ASN A 156 -7.58 7.81 27.14
C ASN A 156 -7.65 9.09 26.29
N ASP A 157 -6.81 9.22 25.26
CA ASP A 157 -6.80 10.34 24.32
C ASP A 157 -6.79 9.82 22.87
N GLY A 158 -7.98 9.40 22.43
CA GLY A 158 -8.19 8.78 21.12
C GLY A 158 -7.77 9.67 19.95
N GLU A 159 -8.10 10.97 20.00
CA GLU A 159 -7.82 11.88 18.90
C GLU A 159 -6.32 12.17 18.77
N SER A 160 -5.63 12.50 19.87
CA SER A 160 -4.18 12.74 19.82
C SER A 160 -3.44 11.49 19.35
N ARG A 161 -3.88 10.30 19.78
CA ARG A 161 -3.29 9.04 19.34
C ARG A 161 -3.56 8.78 17.85
N ALA A 162 -4.77 8.98 17.38
CA ALA A 162 -5.13 8.82 15.96
C ALA A 162 -4.34 9.79 15.07
N ARG A 163 -4.20 11.05 15.51
CA ARG A 163 -3.42 12.09 14.81
C ARG A 163 -1.95 11.71 14.62
N ALA A 164 -1.36 10.95 15.55
CA ALA A 164 0.03 10.48 15.42
C ALA A 164 0.25 9.56 14.20
N PHE A 165 -0.81 8.95 13.65
CA PHE A 165 -0.75 8.13 12.42
C PHE A 165 -0.84 8.97 11.13
N GLY A 166 -1.06 10.27 11.24
CA GLY A 166 -1.20 11.21 10.13
C GLY A 166 -2.63 11.25 9.58
N ALA A 167 -3.01 10.23 8.79
CA ALA A 167 -4.38 10.10 8.27
C ALA A 167 -5.25 9.35 9.28
N TYR A 168 -6.32 9.97 9.72
CA TYR A 168 -7.29 9.39 10.63
C TYR A 168 -8.70 9.91 10.34
N GLN A 169 -9.71 9.10 10.66
CA GLN A 169 -11.11 9.44 10.53
C GLN A 169 -11.88 8.92 11.73
N GLN A 170 -12.56 9.81 12.44
CA GLN A 170 -13.47 9.39 13.50
C GLN A 170 -14.69 8.72 12.88
N VAL A 171 -15.10 7.59 13.45
CA VAL A 171 -16.25 6.81 13.03
C VAL A 171 -17.16 6.52 14.21
N LYS A 172 -18.47 6.40 13.94
CA LYS A 172 -19.43 5.93 14.93
C LYS A 172 -19.56 4.41 14.84
N ALA A 173 -19.93 3.79 15.94
CA ALA A 173 -20.31 2.38 15.92
C ALA A 173 -21.46 2.15 14.92
N GLY A 174 -21.32 1.12 14.08
CA GLY A 174 -22.24 0.86 12.97
C GLY A 174 -22.08 1.77 11.74
N GLN A 175 -21.08 2.65 11.71
CA GLN A 175 -20.79 3.55 10.59
C GLN A 175 -19.32 3.48 10.15
N LEU A 176 -18.70 2.29 10.17
CA LEU A 176 -17.28 2.15 9.84
C LEU A 176 -16.98 2.26 8.33
N ASN A 177 -17.96 2.00 7.45
CA ASN A 177 -17.84 1.93 5.98
C ASN A 177 -16.40 1.92 5.41
N LEU A 178 -15.68 0.82 5.61
CA LEU A 178 -14.26 0.72 5.27
C LEU A 178 -14.01 0.88 3.76
N LEU A 179 -14.95 0.42 2.93
CA LEU A 179 -14.84 0.52 1.47
C LEU A 179 -14.90 1.98 1.00
N GLU A 180 -15.79 2.78 1.56
CA GLU A 180 -15.87 4.22 1.25
C GLU A 180 -14.57 4.93 1.65
N HIS A 181 -14.08 4.66 2.86
CA HIS A 181 -12.82 5.25 3.32
C HIS A 181 -11.61 4.83 2.48
N PHE A 182 -11.54 3.57 2.09
CA PHE A 182 -10.50 3.07 1.20
C PHE A 182 -10.58 3.74 -0.18
N THR A 183 -11.80 3.86 -0.73
CA THR A 183 -12.06 4.49 -2.03
C THR A 183 -11.62 5.95 -2.05
N HIS A 184 -12.02 6.74 -1.04
CA HIS A 184 -11.54 8.12 -0.91
C HIS A 184 -10.02 8.21 -0.79
N GLY A 185 -9.39 7.25 -0.10
CA GLY A 185 -7.94 7.14 -0.03
C GLY A 185 -7.28 6.94 -1.40
N LEU A 186 -7.87 6.09 -2.25
CA LEU A 186 -7.40 5.88 -3.63
C LEU A 186 -7.61 7.11 -4.52
N GLU A 187 -8.80 7.70 -4.47
CA GLU A 187 -9.15 8.89 -5.25
C GLU A 187 -8.27 10.10 -4.90
N SER A 188 -7.91 10.26 -3.62
CA SER A 188 -6.98 11.32 -3.18
C SER A 188 -5.58 11.20 -3.82
N LYS A 189 -5.25 10.03 -4.36
CA LYS A 189 -4.01 9.74 -5.09
C LYS A 189 -4.20 9.73 -6.60
N GLY A 190 -5.39 10.07 -7.08
CA GLY A 190 -5.75 10.12 -8.51
C GLY A 190 -6.14 8.78 -9.13
N TYR A 191 -6.24 7.71 -8.33
CA TYR A 191 -6.74 6.42 -8.83
C TYR A 191 -8.26 6.45 -8.98
N ARG A 192 -8.77 5.80 -10.02
CA ARG A 192 -10.22 5.58 -10.21
C ARG A 192 -10.55 4.11 -9.95
N ILE A 193 -11.81 3.84 -9.62
CA ILE A 193 -12.31 2.49 -9.39
C ILE A 193 -13.41 2.19 -10.41
N GLU A 194 -13.24 1.12 -11.17
CA GLU A 194 -14.20 0.61 -12.13
C GLU A 194 -14.59 -0.82 -11.72
N GLY A 195 -15.71 -0.95 -10.99
CA GLY A 195 -16.11 -2.22 -10.39
C GLY A 195 -15.16 -2.65 -9.27
N LYS A 196 -14.44 -3.76 -9.46
CA LYS A 196 -13.40 -4.26 -8.54
C LYS A 196 -11.98 -4.04 -9.06
N THR A 197 -11.84 -3.21 -10.10
CA THR A 197 -10.56 -2.93 -10.74
C THR A 197 -10.14 -1.50 -10.44
N VAL A 198 -8.86 -1.30 -10.14
CA VAL A 198 -8.27 0.02 -9.99
C VAL A 198 -7.73 0.47 -11.33
N VAL A 199 -7.92 1.75 -11.66
CA VAL A 199 -7.42 2.38 -12.87
C VAL A 199 -6.45 3.50 -12.47
N ALA A 200 -5.25 3.46 -13.04
CA ALA A 200 -4.21 4.46 -12.78
C ALA A 200 -4.63 5.87 -13.28
N PRO A 201 -4.07 6.94 -12.70
CA PRO A 201 -4.26 8.30 -13.23
C PRO A 201 -3.82 8.38 -14.69
N GLU A 202 -4.56 9.14 -15.52
CA GLU A 202 -4.32 9.27 -16.98
C GLU A 202 -2.91 9.77 -17.34
N THR A 203 -2.19 10.39 -16.40
CA THR A 203 -0.82 10.87 -16.56
C THR A 203 0.27 9.77 -16.54
N VAL A 204 -0.06 8.53 -16.15
CA VAL A 204 0.94 7.44 -16.04
C VAL A 204 1.13 6.66 -17.35
N VAL A 205 0.27 6.88 -18.36
CA VAL A 205 0.43 6.29 -19.70
C VAL A 205 1.23 7.26 -20.59
N ARG A 206 2.47 7.55 -20.20
CA ARG A 206 3.50 7.84 -21.21
C ARG A 206 4.31 6.58 -21.35
N GLU A 207 3.86 5.72 -22.26
CA GLU A 207 4.72 4.76 -22.93
C GLU A 207 6.02 5.51 -23.27
N GLN A 208 7.13 5.07 -22.69
CA GLN A 208 8.41 5.37 -23.31
C GLN A 208 8.30 4.77 -24.70
N GLU A 209 8.11 5.62 -25.72
CA GLU A 209 8.32 5.25 -27.11
C GLU A 209 9.62 4.45 -27.14
N VAL A 210 9.49 3.16 -27.45
CA VAL A 210 10.61 2.36 -27.89
C VAL A 210 11.08 3.07 -29.14
N VAL A 211 12.12 3.90 -29.00
CA VAL A 211 12.84 4.42 -30.16
C VAL A 211 13.23 3.18 -30.95
N PRO A 212 12.68 2.98 -32.16
CA PRO A 212 13.11 1.85 -32.97
C PRO A 212 14.60 2.09 -33.17
N GLN A 213 15.43 1.15 -32.69
CA GLN A 213 16.82 1.12 -33.11
C GLN A 213 16.78 1.07 -34.62
N SER A 214 17.11 2.21 -35.25
CA SER A 214 17.24 2.31 -36.69
C SER A 214 18.21 1.20 -37.08
N GLY A 215 17.68 0.24 -37.84
CA GLY A 215 18.47 -0.85 -38.35
C GLY A 215 19.68 -0.27 -39.06
N MET A 216 20.87 -0.59 -38.56
CA MET A 216 22.09 -0.50 -39.35
C MET A 216 21.92 -1.49 -40.49
N ILE A 217 21.39 -0.99 -41.62
CA ILE A 217 21.46 -1.66 -42.90
C ILE A 217 22.93 -1.69 -43.26
N TRP A 218 23.54 -2.87 -43.17
CA TRP A 218 24.86 -3.12 -43.74
C TRP A 218 24.73 -3.09 -45.27
N SER A 219 25.15 -1.99 -45.87
CA SER A 219 25.40 -1.90 -47.30
C SER A 219 26.80 -2.44 -47.59
N PHE A 220 26.91 -3.71 -47.98
CA PHE A 220 28.10 -4.23 -48.64
C PHE A 220 28.03 -3.90 -50.13
N ALA A 221 28.37 -2.65 -50.45
CA ALA A 221 28.76 -2.25 -51.79
C ALA A 221 29.88 -1.23 -51.60
N ASP A 222 31.01 -1.49 -52.26
CA ASP A 222 32.20 -0.66 -52.34
C ASP A 222 33.19 -0.75 -51.16
N LEU A 223 33.99 -1.82 -51.19
CA LEU A 223 35.39 -1.74 -50.79
C LEU A 223 36.27 -2.26 -51.95
N PRO A 224 37.32 -1.52 -52.35
CA PRO A 224 38.25 -1.88 -53.42
C PRO A 224 39.17 -3.05 -53.08
#